data_AF-A0A970VHQ9-F1
#
_entry.id   AF-A0A970VHQ9-F1
#
_cell.length_a   1.000
_cell.length_b   1.000
_cell.length_c   1.000
_cell.angle_alpha   90.00
_cell.angle_beta   90.00
_cell.angle_gamma   90.00
#
_symmetry.space_group_name_H-M   'P 1'
#
loop_
_entity.id
_entity.type
_entity.pdbx_description
1 polymer ?
#
loop_
_entity_poly.entity_id
_entity_poly.type
_entity_poly.pdbx_seq_one_letter_code
_entity_poly.pdbx_strand_id
1 'polypeptide(L)'
;MDYELLVKNFLDSEKRLKLFPAKRKMKAYALGYLAGKFETEKRYTEKEVNELLMKWHTFGDAATLRRELYDYHFLNREPNGSIYWLEENQPVFDN
;
A
#
# COMPACT_ATOMS: atom_id res chain seq x y z
N MET A 1 -3.54 -13.98 -3.95
CA MET A 1 -4.44 -13.17 -4.81
C MET A 1 -3.56 -12.28 -5.66
N ASP A 2 -3.74 -12.26 -6.98
CA ASP A 2 -2.95 -11.38 -7.86
C ASP A 2 -3.59 -9.98 -7.91
N TYR A 3 -3.12 -9.08 -7.03
CA TYR A 3 -3.63 -7.73 -6.96
C TYR A 3 -3.31 -6.91 -8.21
N GLU A 4 -2.21 -7.19 -8.92
CA GLU A 4 -1.80 -6.44 -10.11
C GLU A 4 -2.88 -6.54 -11.21
N LEU A 5 -3.43 -7.73 -11.43
CA LEU A 5 -4.50 -7.94 -12.40
C LEU A 5 -5.79 -7.19 -12.05
N LEU A 6 -6.12 -7.11 -10.75
CA LEU A 6 -7.32 -6.44 -10.25
C LEU A 6 -7.23 -4.92 -10.38
N VAL A 7 -6.02 -4.35 -10.28
CA VAL A 7 -5.82 -2.89 -10.35
C VAL A 7 -5.22 -2.41 -11.65
N LYS A 8 -5.07 -3.26 -12.68
CA LYS A 8 -4.42 -2.92 -13.97
C LYS A 8 -4.87 -1.58 -14.58
N ASN A 9 -6.15 -1.23 -14.46
CA ASN A 9 -6.70 0.01 -15.03
C ASN A 9 -6.20 1.28 -14.31
N PHE A 10 -5.71 1.13 -13.08
CA PHE A 10 -5.14 2.16 -12.22
C PHE A 10 -3.62 2.22 -12.28
N LEU A 11 -2.98 1.40 -13.12
CA LEU A 11 -1.53 1.39 -13.30
C LEU A 11 -1.11 2.18 -14.55
N ASP A 12 0.08 2.76 -14.52
CA ASP A 12 0.77 3.31 -15.69
C ASP A 12 1.56 2.21 -16.44
N SER A 13 2.29 2.60 -17.49
CA SER A 13 3.15 1.70 -18.26
C SER A 13 4.32 1.11 -17.46
N GLU A 14 4.72 1.77 -16.38
CA GLU A 14 5.77 1.32 -15.45
C GLU A 14 5.20 0.51 -14.28
N LYS A 15 3.91 0.15 -14.35
CA LYS A 15 3.15 -0.56 -13.31
C LYS A 15 3.01 0.22 -11.99
N ARG A 16 3.20 1.53 -11.98
CA ARG A 16 2.96 2.37 -10.79
C ARG A 16 1.50 2.77 -10.72
N LEU A 17 1.00 2.97 -9.52
CA LEU A 17 -0.37 3.41 -9.28
C LEU A 17 -0.53 4.88 -9.73
N LYS A 18 -1.16 5.10 -10.87
CA LYS A 18 -1.41 6.44 -11.43
C LYS A 18 -2.62 7.14 -10.82
N LEU A 19 -3.54 6.37 -10.24
CA LEU A 19 -4.76 6.87 -9.63
C LEU A 19 -5.15 6.00 -8.43
N PHE A 20 -5.48 6.63 -7.31
CA PHE A 20 -6.05 5.92 -6.16
C PHE A 20 -7.56 5.72 -6.35
N PRO A 21 -8.09 4.49 -6.36
CA PRO A 21 -9.51 4.25 -6.61
C PRO A 21 -10.42 4.86 -5.53
N ALA A 22 -11.61 5.33 -5.91
CA ALA A 22 -12.61 5.83 -4.95
C ALA A 22 -13.43 4.70 -4.30
N LYS A 23 -13.66 3.59 -5.04
CA LYS A 23 -14.47 2.46 -4.55
C LYS A 23 -13.70 1.69 -3.48
N ARG A 24 -14.32 1.47 -2.31
CA ARG A 24 -13.72 0.75 -1.15
C ARG A 24 -13.04 -0.57 -1.54
N LYS A 25 -13.71 -1.40 -2.32
CA LYS A 25 -13.15 -2.68 -2.82
C LYS A 25 -11.88 -2.48 -3.64
N MET A 26 -11.90 -1.51 -4.55
CA MET A 26 -10.73 -1.22 -5.39
C MET A 26 -9.60 -0.55 -4.61
N LYS A 27 -9.91 0.25 -3.58
CA LYS A 27 -8.91 0.76 -2.63
C LYS A 27 -8.17 -0.40 -1.97
N ALA A 28 -8.90 -1.37 -1.42
CA ALA A 28 -8.29 -2.55 -0.79
C ALA A 28 -7.34 -3.28 -1.74
N TYR A 29 -7.72 -3.46 -3.00
CA TYR A 29 -6.84 -4.08 -4.00
C TYR A 29 -5.61 -3.23 -4.35
N ALA A 30 -5.76 -1.91 -4.44
CA ALA A 30 -4.62 -1.01 -4.68
C ALA A 30 -3.66 -1.00 -3.49
N LEU A 31 -4.19 -1.04 -2.26
CA LEU A 31 -3.39 -1.13 -1.05
C LEU A 31 -2.68 -2.48 -0.95
N GLY A 32 -3.35 -3.59 -1.28
CA GLY A 32 -2.72 -4.92 -1.34
C GLY A 32 -1.62 -5.01 -2.40
N TYR A 33 -1.81 -4.36 -3.56
CA TYR A 33 -0.77 -4.22 -4.57
C TYR A 33 0.48 -3.48 -4.03
N LEU A 34 0.28 -2.40 -3.28
CA LEU A 34 1.37 -1.63 -2.67
C LEU A 34 2.02 -2.36 -1.49
N ALA A 35 1.23 -3.06 -0.67
CA ALA A 35 1.71 -3.86 0.45
C ALA A 35 2.68 -4.96 -0.02
N GLY A 36 2.43 -5.56 -1.19
CA GLY A 36 3.35 -6.51 -1.81
C GLY A 36 4.71 -5.94 -2.25
N LYS A 37 4.96 -4.64 -2.05
CA LYS A 37 6.27 -4.01 -2.28
C LYS A 37 7.12 -3.91 -1.02
N PHE A 38 6.53 -4.18 0.14
CA PHE A 38 7.22 -4.23 1.43
C PHE A 38 7.80 -5.62 1.65
N GLU A 39 8.95 -5.67 2.32
CA GLU A 39 9.60 -6.92 2.72
C GLU A 39 9.01 -7.39 4.05
N THR A 40 8.78 -8.70 4.14
CA THR A 40 8.32 -9.35 5.38
C THR A 40 9.39 -9.24 6.46
N GLU A 41 8.99 -9.16 7.74
CA GLU A 41 9.87 -9.04 8.92
C GLU A 41 10.75 -7.78 8.97
N LYS A 42 10.64 -6.87 7.99
CA LYS A 42 11.39 -5.61 7.96
C LYS A 42 10.63 -4.49 8.65
N ARG A 43 11.36 -3.73 9.48
CA ARG A 43 10.91 -2.46 10.05
C ARG A 43 11.34 -1.32 9.13
N TYR A 44 10.43 -0.40 8.86
CA TYR A 44 10.65 0.78 8.05
C TYR A 44 10.38 2.02 8.87
N THR A 45 11.25 3.01 8.80
CA THR A 45 10.95 4.36 9.27
C THR A 45 9.84 4.98 8.42
N GLU A 46 9.14 5.98 8.96
CA GLU A 46 8.20 6.79 8.19
C GLU A 46 8.78 7.28 6.85
N LYS A 47 10.05 7.72 6.87
CA LYS A 47 10.74 8.20 5.67
C LYS A 47 10.91 7.11 4.63
N GLU A 48 11.36 5.92 5.03
CA GLU A 48 11.54 4.78 4.11
C GLU A 48 10.21 4.32 3.52
N VAL A 49 9.13 4.31 4.31
CA VAL A 49 7.77 4.03 3.79
C VAL A 49 7.39 5.06 2.74
N ASN A 50 7.57 6.34 3.02
CA ASN A 50 7.24 7.40 2.07
C ASN A 50 8.05 7.25 0.77
N GLU A 51 9.36 7.02 0.88
CA GLU A 51 10.24 6.81 -0.28
C GLU A 51 9.85 5.58 -1.11
N LEU A 52 9.49 4.47 -0.44
CA LEU A 52 9.01 3.28 -1.12
C LEU A 52 7.70 3.56 -1.86
N LEU A 53 6.72 4.16 -1.18
CA LEU A 53 5.43 4.49 -1.78
C LEU A 53 5.62 5.43 -2.97
N MET A 54 6.43 6.49 -2.85
CA MET A 54 6.73 7.43 -3.94
C MET A 54 7.31 6.78 -5.20
N LYS A 55 7.95 5.61 -5.10
CA LYS A 55 8.41 4.85 -6.27
C LYS A 55 7.28 4.11 -6.99
N TRP A 56 6.21 3.78 -6.28
CA TRP A 56 5.13 2.91 -6.74
C TRP A 56 3.80 3.63 -7.01
N HIS A 57 3.75 4.97 -6.88
CA HIS A 57 2.61 5.78 -7.29
C HIS A 57 3.05 7.11 -7.92
N THR A 58 2.17 7.77 -8.67
CA THR A 58 2.52 9.01 -9.42
C THR A 58 1.82 10.27 -8.92
N PHE A 59 0.87 10.17 -8.00
CA PHE A 59 0.04 11.29 -7.54
C PHE A 59 0.60 12.04 -6.31
N GLY A 60 1.79 11.65 -5.82
CA GLY A 60 2.55 12.43 -4.83
C GLY A 60 1.98 12.47 -3.40
N ASP A 61 1.06 11.57 -3.05
CA ASP A 61 0.43 11.53 -1.72
C ASP A 61 0.70 10.18 -1.01
N ALA A 62 1.98 9.98 -0.66
CA ALA A 62 2.41 8.84 0.14
C ALA A 62 1.79 8.82 1.55
N ALA A 63 1.47 10.00 2.12
CA ALA A 63 0.91 10.10 3.46
C ALA A 63 -0.51 9.52 3.54
N THR A 64 -1.34 9.75 2.52
CA THR A 64 -2.66 9.12 2.41
C THR A 64 -2.55 7.61 2.23
N LEU A 65 -1.67 7.15 1.34
CA LEU A 65 -1.44 5.71 1.15
C LEU A 65 -0.96 5.02 2.42
N ARG A 66 -0.02 5.64 3.16
CA ARG A 66 0.49 5.10 4.42
C ARG A 66 -0.60 4.98 5.49
N ARG A 67 -1.48 5.97 5.60
CA ARG A 67 -2.63 5.94 6.51
C ARG A 67 -3.60 4.83 6.12
N GLU A 68 -3.98 4.76 4.85
CA GLU A 68 -4.92 3.74 4.38
C GLU A 68 -4.32 2.31 4.48
N LEU A 69 -3.02 2.13 4.25
CA LEU A 69 -2.33 0.85 4.46
C LEU A 69 -2.42 0.38 5.92
N TYR A 70 -2.32 1.31 6.86
CA TYR A 70 -2.52 1.02 8.28
C TYR A 70 -4.00 0.74 8.60
N ASP A 71 -4.91 1.61 8.14
CA ASP A 71 -6.35 1.50 8.42
C ASP A 71 -6.97 0.22 7.85
N TYR A 72 -6.43 -0.30 6.74
CA TYR A 72 -6.84 -1.57 6.14
C TYR A 72 -6.05 -2.77 6.68
N HIS A 73 -5.18 -2.59 7.68
CA HIS A 73 -4.36 -3.65 8.29
C HIS A 73 -3.38 -4.35 7.34
N PHE A 74 -2.95 -3.68 6.27
CA PHE A 74 -1.84 -4.18 5.45
C PHE A 74 -0.49 -3.93 6.13
N LEU A 75 -0.36 -2.75 6.76
CA LEU A 75 0.78 -2.37 7.58
C LEU A 75 0.34 -2.18 9.03
N ASN A 76 1.28 -2.37 9.94
CA ASN A 76 1.17 -1.95 11.31
C ASN A 76 2.25 -0.91 11.63
N ARG A 77 2.11 -0.20 12.74
CA ARG A 77 3.01 0.88 13.12
C ARG A 77 3.13 1.05 14.62
N GLU A 78 4.20 1.69 15.06
CA GLU A 78 4.32 2.15 16.43
C GLU A 78 3.27 3.24 16.74
N PRO A 79 2.80 3.38 17.98
CA PRO A 79 1.83 4.41 18.36
C PRO A 79 2.29 5.85 18.03
N ASN A 80 3.59 6.08 18.08
CA ASN A 80 4.22 7.36 17.72
C ASN A 80 4.33 7.60 16.20
N GLY A 81 3.97 6.60 15.37
CA GLY A 81 4.01 6.66 13.92
C GLY A 81 5.42 6.64 13.30
N SER A 82 6.47 6.39 14.08
CA SER A 82 7.87 6.48 13.63
C SER A 82 8.34 5.27 12.83
N ILE A 83 7.82 4.08 13.16
CA ILE A 83 8.16 2.80 12.55
C ILE A 83 6.89 2.11 12.04
N TYR A 84 7.01 1.48 10.87
CA TYR A 84 6.00 0.68 10.19
C TYR A 84 6.56 -0.69 9.82
N TRP A 85 5.68 -1.68 9.67
CA TRP A 85 6.04 -3.01 9.18
C TRP A 85 4.86 -3.67 8.48
N LEU A 86 5.14 -4.64 7.62
CA LEU A 86 4.12 -5.47 6.99
C LEU A 86 3.43 -6.30 8.07
N GLU A 87 2.09 -6.27 8.11
CA GLU A 87 1.32 -7.07 9.07
C GLU A 87 1.48 -8.56 8.76
N GLU A 88 1.63 -9.39 9.79
CA GLU A 88 1.81 -10.84 9.60
C GLU A 88 0.55 -11.48 9.00
N ASN A 89 -0.61 -11.02 9.49
CA ASN A 89 -1.91 -11.46 9.04
C ASN A 89 -2.46 -10.48 7.99
N GLN A 90 -2.13 -10.72 6.73
CA GLN A 90 -2.63 -9.91 5.64
C GLN A 90 -4.16 -10.05 5.50
N PRO A 91 -4.90 -8.93 5.38
CA PRO A 91 -6.35 -8.95 5.26
C PRO A 91 -6.79 -9.67 3.97
N VAL A 92 -7.83 -10.49 4.08
CA VAL A 92 -8.45 -11.16 2.94
C VAL A 92 -9.67 -10.37 2.51
N PHE A 93 -9.67 -9.88 1.27
CA PHE A 93 -10.81 -9.20 0.68
C PHE A 93 -11.45 -10.10 -0.36
N ASP A 94 -12.51 -10.80 0.03
CA ASP A 94 -13.27 -11.66 -0.88
C ASP A 94 -13.89 -10.87 -2.04
N ASN A 95 -14.11 -11.60 -3.14
CA ASN A 95 -14.52 -11.08 -4.43
C ASN A 95 -16.05 -11.10 -4.59
#